data_AF-A0A2Y9ARX3-F1
#
_entry.id   AF-A0A2Y9ARX3-F1
#
_cell.length_a   1.000
_cell.length_b   1.000
_cell.length_c   1.000
_cell.angle_alpha   90.00
_cell.angle_beta   90.00
_cell.angle_gamma   90.00
#
_symmetry.space_group_name_H-M   'P 1'
#
loop_
_entity.id
_entity.type
_entity.pdbx_description
1 polymer ?
#
loop_
_entity_poly.entity_id
_entity_poly.type
_entity_poly.pdbx_seq_one_letter_code
_entity_poly.pdbx_strand_id
1 'polypeptide(L)'
;MLNRSRVHHRALPLTVLAVTAALTLAACGQSTPGSETSEPSTTAPSPQDPAETEEATQKEGTGAVTGTVWVANEDGDSLTAIDAATGEVVSTISGVESPHNLQVGPDGTSVWAVSGDANALVALDTATYELAGTAPTGPSPAHVVLSPDGQRVYVTNAGEDTLSVFDADPLEPVATVDLSAGPHGLRPTPDGAALVIANTSAGTIDVLDTATNEVTATIPVGESPVQVAVDGRYAYVSLAGSSTVAKVDLAEQEVIGSVPVSAPPVQLYLTADGTRLLSADQGTEDAPGDTLSVIDPESMTVEATIPTGAGPHGVVIEPSDQRAWVTNMYDGTVSVVDLTTNETVATVPVGDKPNGISYSSQPPTSAPASSEVTVPDYATEAEGGHEGH
;
A
#
# COMPACT_ATOMS: atom_id res chain seq x y z
N MET A 1 51.51 -32.78 -17.82
CA MET A 1 52.30 -32.00 -16.85
C MET A 1 51.42 -31.74 -15.63
N LEU A 2 51.95 -32.06 -14.45
CA LEU A 2 51.31 -31.94 -13.14
C LEU A 2 51.07 -30.45 -12.77
N ASN A 3 50.00 -30.11 -12.05
CA ASN A 3 50.05 -30.10 -10.58
C ASN A 3 48.66 -29.92 -9.93
N ARG A 4 48.47 -30.61 -8.81
CA ARG A 4 47.28 -30.65 -7.96
C ARG A 4 47.35 -29.52 -6.93
N SER A 5 46.19 -29.07 -6.45
CA SER A 5 46.03 -28.81 -5.01
C SER A 5 44.60 -29.04 -4.57
N ARG A 6 44.43 -29.92 -3.56
CA ARG A 6 43.20 -30.22 -2.84
C ARG A 6 43.25 -29.45 -1.52
N VAL A 7 42.13 -28.86 -1.09
CA VAL A 7 41.90 -28.49 0.31
C VAL A 7 40.62 -29.17 0.77
N HIS A 8 40.70 -29.79 1.95
CA HIS A 8 39.69 -30.62 2.60
C HIS A 8 38.67 -29.77 3.36
N HIS A 9 37.38 -30.04 3.17
CA HIS A 9 36.32 -29.67 4.12
C HIS A 9 36.36 -30.60 5.34
N ARG A 10 36.50 -30.02 6.54
CA ARG A 10 36.25 -30.68 7.82
C ARG A 10 34.83 -30.32 8.27
N ALA A 11 33.99 -31.33 8.42
CA ALA A 11 32.71 -31.25 9.11
C ALA A 11 32.94 -31.16 10.63
N LEU A 12 32.27 -30.24 11.31
CA LEU A 12 32.11 -30.21 12.76
C LEU A 12 30.76 -30.83 13.14
N PRO A 13 30.66 -31.65 14.20
CA PRO A 13 29.38 -32.14 14.70
C PRO A 13 28.72 -31.13 15.64
N LEU A 14 27.45 -30.81 15.40
CA LEU A 14 26.59 -30.12 16.36
C LEU A 14 26.23 -31.10 17.48
N THR A 15 26.64 -30.77 18.70
CA THR A 15 26.36 -31.56 19.90
C THR A 15 25.05 -31.07 20.51
N VAL A 16 24.03 -31.94 20.52
CA VAL A 16 22.75 -31.71 21.22
C VAL A 16 22.98 -31.89 22.71
N LEU A 17 22.79 -30.82 23.49
CA LEU A 17 22.80 -30.88 24.95
C LEU A 17 21.35 -30.95 25.46
N ALA A 18 20.92 -32.14 25.85
CA ALA A 18 19.71 -32.35 26.63
C ALA A 18 19.97 -31.93 28.08
N VAL A 19 19.12 -31.07 28.63
CA VAL A 19 19.05 -30.82 30.08
C VAL A 19 17.68 -31.30 30.56
N THR A 20 17.69 -32.46 31.20
CA THR A 20 16.62 -32.94 32.08
C THR A 20 17.07 -32.77 33.52
N ALA A 21 16.27 -32.09 34.33
CA ALA A 21 16.34 -32.17 35.78
C ALA A 21 14.91 -32.27 36.32
N ALA A 22 14.65 -33.40 36.98
CA ALA A 22 13.46 -33.66 37.79
C ALA A 22 13.88 -33.80 39.26
N LEU A 23 12.97 -33.44 40.17
CA LEU A 23 12.73 -33.89 41.57
C LEU A 23 12.27 -32.71 42.44
N THR A 24 11.32 -32.74 43.40
CA THR A 24 10.16 -33.58 43.79
C THR A 24 9.48 -32.92 45.01
N LEU A 25 8.14 -32.86 45.02
CA LEU A 25 7.14 -33.09 46.10
C LEU A 25 7.02 -32.29 47.44
N ALA A 26 5.71 -32.03 47.73
CA ALA A 26 4.96 -31.93 49.01
C ALA A 26 4.93 -30.55 49.72
N ALA A 27 3.82 -30.05 50.30
CA ALA A 27 2.65 -30.72 50.87
C ALA A 27 1.36 -29.83 50.92
N CYS A 28 0.23 -30.50 51.13
CA CYS A 28 -1.13 -30.02 51.31
C CYS A 28 -1.38 -29.22 52.61
N GLY A 29 -2.50 -28.48 52.65
CA GLY A 29 -3.19 -28.08 53.89
C GLY A 29 -4.47 -27.29 53.64
N GLN A 30 -5.63 -27.97 53.65
CA GLN A 30 -6.97 -27.37 53.81
C GLN A 30 -7.38 -27.39 55.30
N SER A 31 -8.20 -26.44 55.76
CA SER A 31 -9.54 -26.73 56.34
C SER A 31 -10.27 -25.48 56.87
N THR A 32 -11.58 -25.52 56.60
CA THR A 32 -12.79 -24.71 56.93
C THR A 32 -13.23 -24.87 58.41
N PRO A 33 -14.48 -24.58 58.92
CA PRO A 33 -15.76 -24.09 58.33
C PRO A 33 -16.58 -23.08 59.19
N GLY A 34 -17.79 -22.71 58.71
CA GLY A 34 -18.91 -22.20 59.51
C GLY A 34 -20.25 -22.23 58.74
N SER A 35 -21.15 -23.15 59.14
CA SER A 35 -22.53 -23.41 58.65
C SER A 35 -23.55 -22.48 59.35
N GLU A 36 -24.87 -22.39 59.13
CA GLU A 36 -25.93 -23.06 58.36
C GLU A 36 -27.21 -22.22 58.57
N THR A 37 -28.17 -22.18 57.63
CA THR A 37 -29.58 -22.62 57.81
C THR A 37 -30.45 -22.27 56.59
N SER A 38 -31.49 -23.09 56.42
CA SER A 38 -32.24 -23.45 55.21
C SER A 38 -33.67 -22.86 55.11
N GLU A 39 -34.08 -22.51 53.88
CA GLU A 39 -35.38 -22.65 53.14
C GLU A 39 -36.78 -22.59 53.85
N PRO A 40 -37.90 -22.14 53.18
CA PRO A 40 -38.25 -22.50 51.79
C PRO A 40 -38.99 -21.48 50.88
N SER A 41 -38.89 -21.79 49.58
CA SER A 41 -39.77 -21.56 48.42
C SER A 41 -41.14 -20.87 48.61
N THR A 42 -41.37 -19.78 47.86
CA THR A 42 -42.67 -19.48 47.21
C THR A 42 -42.47 -18.76 45.87
N THR A 43 -43.35 -19.13 44.94
CA THR A 43 -43.44 -18.76 43.52
C THR A 43 -43.88 -17.30 43.28
N ALA A 44 -43.29 -16.70 42.23
CA ALA A 44 -43.56 -15.47 41.42
C ALA A 44 -45.02 -14.92 41.37
N PRO A 45 -45.27 -13.63 40.96
CA PRO A 45 -44.51 -12.87 39.95
C PRO A 45 -44.13 -11.42 40.25
N SER A 46 -43.05 -10.99 39.58
CA SER A 46 -42.51 -9.63 39.51
C SER A 46 -43.41 -8.65 38.73
N PRO A 47 -43.43 -7.36 39.10
CA PRO A 47 -43.85 -6.27 38.21
C PRO A 47 -42.78 -6.04 37.13
N GLN A 48 -43.25 -5.67 35.94
CA GLN A 48 -42.45 -5.36 34.76
C GLN A 48 -41.51 -4.17 35.01
N ASP A 49 -40.20 -4.38 34.80
CA ASP A 49 -39.27 -3.29 34.52
C ASP A 49 -39.39 -2.92 33.03
N PRO A 50 -39.46 -1.63 32.66
CA PRO A 50 -39.34 -1.22 31.28
C PRO A 50 -37.92 -1.47 30.80
N ALA A 51 -37.80 -2.04 29.61
CA ALA A 51 -36.53 -2.24 28.92
C ALA A 51 -35.74 -0.93 28.86
N GLU A 52 -34.60 -0.87 29.55
CA GLU A 52 -33.53 0.05 29.22
C GLU A 52 -33.02 -0.37 27.83
N THR A 53 -33.42 0.41 26.84
CA THR A 53 -32.82 0.37 25.51
C THR A 53 -31.47 1.05 25.69
N GLU A 54 -30.38 0.28 25.70
CA GLU A 54 -29.04 0.83 25.51
C GLU A 54 -28.99 1.45 24.11
N GLU A 55 -29.41 2.72 24.02
CA GLU A 55 -29.07 3.57 22.90
C GLU A 55 -27.55 3.74 22.94
N ALA A 56 -26.87 2.97 22.07
CA ALA A 56 -25.49 3.22 21.71
C ALA A 56 -25.37 4.70 21.35
N THR A 57 -24.79 5.48 22.25
CA THR A 57 -24.55 6.89 22.02
C THR A 57 -23.44 6.97 20.99
N GLN A 58 -23.83 7.05 19.72
CA GLN A 58 -22.91 7.45 18.66
C GLN A 58 -22.33 8.80 19.06
N LYS A 59 -21.02 8.82 19.24
CA LYS A 59 -20.27 10.02 19.54
C LYS A 59 -20.28 10.88 18.26
N GLU A 60 -21.21 11.82 18.18
CA GLU A 60 -21.23 12.78 17.08
C GLU A 60 -19.99 13.70 17.12
N GLY A 61 -19.20 13.67 16.04
CA GLY A 61 -18.63 14.90 15.46
C GLY A 61 -17.15 15.21 15.67
N THR A 62 -16.23 14.34 15.24
CA THR A 62 -15.19 14.81 14.30
C THR A 62 -15.84 14.76 12.91
N GLY A 63 -15.60 15.74 12.02
CA GLY A 63 -16.27 15.75 10.70
C GLY A 63 -16.16 14.37 10.05
N ALA A 64 -17.30 13.75 9.73
CA ALA A 64 -17.30 12.40 9.17
C ALA A 64 -16.52 12.43 7.86
N VAL A 65 -15.47 11.63 7.76
CA VAL A 65 -14.71 11.47 6.53
C VAL A 65 -15.64 10.86 5.49
N THR A 66 -15.86 11.56 4.39
CA THR A 66 -16.68 11.11 3.26
C THR A 66 -15.80 10.74 2.09
N GLY A 67 -16.28 10.00 1.09
CA GLY A 67 -15.50 9.70 -0.11
C GLY A 67 -15.47 8.21 -0.42
N THR A 68 -14.63 7.82 -1.37
CA THR A 68 -14.46 6.43 -1.79
C THR A 68 -12.99 6.06 -1.72
N VAL A 69 -12.67 4.94 -1.07
CA VAL A 69 -11.34 4.34 -1.09
C VAL A 69 -11.34 3.21 -2.12
N TRP A 70 -10.40 3.27 -3.05
CA TRP A 70 -10.21 2.29 -4.12
C TRP A 70 -9.01 1.43 -3.80
N VAL A 71 -9.15 0.11 -3.94
CA VAL A 71 -8.13 -0.89 -3.63
C VAL A 71 -7.91 -1.78 -4.85
N ALA A 72 -6.65 -2.01 -5.22
CA ALA A 72 -6.26 -3.02 -6.19
C ALA A 72 -6.03 -4.34 -5.46
N ASN A 73 -6.82 -5.37 -5.76
CA ASN A 73 -6.63 -6.72 -5.23
C ASN A 73 -5.84 -7.51 -6.27
N GLU A 74 -4.53 -7.61 -6.09
CA GLU A 74 -3.60 -8.09 -7.11
C GLU A 74 -3.86 -9.55 -7.48
N ASP A 75 -3.82 -10.47 -6.51
CA ASP A 75 -4.12 -11.89 -6.75
C ASP A 75 -5.64 -12.14 -6.88
N GLY A 76 -6.46 -11.13 -6.61
CA GLY A 76 -7.91 -11.18 -6.72
C GLY A 76 -8.46 -10.67 -8.06
N ASP A 77 -7.61 -10.30 -9.02
CA ASP A 77 -7.95 -9.81 -10.36
C ASP A 77 -9.10 -8.79 -10.37
N SER A 78 -9.08 -7.87 -9.40
CA SER A 78 -10.19 -6.94 -9.19
C SER A 78 -9.80 -5.64 -8.51
N LEU A 79 -10.65 -4.64 -8.68
CA LEU A 79 -10.63 -3.41 -7.91
C LEU A 79 -11.82 -3.39 -6.92
N THR A 80 -11.61 -2.92 -5.70
CA THR A 80 -12.66 -2.76 -4.69
C THR A 80 -12.86 -1.29 -4.34
N ALA A 81 -14.11 -0.85 -4.28
CA ALA A 81 -14.52 0.47 -3.80
C ALA A 81 -15.15 0.35 -2.39
N ILE A 82 -14.63 1.13 -1.45
CA ILE A 82 -15.08 1.19 -0.05
C ILE A 82 -15.65 2.58 0.23
N ASP A 83 -16.81 2.66 0.85
CA ASP A 83 -17.35 3.92 1.37
C ASP A 83 -16.52 4.37 2.58
N ALA A 84 -15.84 5.51 2.44
CA ALA A 84 -14.95 6.03 3.48
C ALA A 84 -15.70 6.42 4.77
N ALA A 85 -16.99 6.71 4.70
CA ALA A 85 -17.81 7.10 5.85
C ALA A 85 -18.25 5.91 6.69
N THR A 86 -18.50 4.76 6.06
CA THR A 86 -19.05 3.57 6.73
C THR A 86 -18.03 2.44 6.87
N GLY A 87 -16.99 2.43 6.04
CA GLY A 87 -16.05 1.31 5.93
C GLY A 87 -16.65 0.10 5.20
N GLU A 88 -17.80 0.25 4.54
CA GLU A 88 -18.45 -0.83 3.80
C GLU A 88 -17.91 -0.92 2.37
N VAL A 89 -17.66 -2.16 1.90
CA VAL A 89 -17.39 -2.43 0.49
C VAL A 89 -18.66 -2.19 -0.33
N VAL A 90 -18.60 -1.26 -1.27
CA VAL A 90 -19.73 -0.88 -2.14
C VAL A 90 -19.76 -1.70 -3.42
N SER A 91 -18.60 -1.93 -4.02
CA SER A 91 -18.48 -2.71 -5.26
C SER A 91 -17.12 -3.37 -5.38
N THR A 92 -17.09 -4.55 -5.99
CA THR A 92 -15.89 -5.22 -6.49
C THR A 92 -16.00 -5.41 -8.00
N ILE A 93 -15.02 -4.89 -8.73
CA ILE A 93 -14.97 -4.85 -10.19
C ILE A 93 -13.89 -5.84 -10.65
N SER A 94 -14.29 -6.97 -11.21
CA SER A 94 -13.37 -8.00 -11.72
C SER A 94 -12.95 -7.75 -13.17
N GLY A 95 -11.92 -8.45 -13.63
CA GLY A 95 -11.47 -8.43 -15.03
C GLY A 95 -10.34 -7.43 -15.31
N VAL A 96 -9.80 -6.81 -14.26
CA VAL A 96 -8.49 -6.16 -14.29
C VAL A 96 -7.51 -7.20 -13.74
N GLU A 97 -6.72 -7.84 -14.60
CA GLU A 97 -5.84 -8.95 -14.22
C GLU A 97 -4.58 -8.43 -13.52
N SER A 98 -4.20 -9.06 -12.40
CA SER A 98 -3.04 -8.70 -11.57
C SER A 98 -2.86 -7.18 -11.37
N PRO A 99 -3.84 -6.46 -10.79
CA PRO A 99 -3.71 -5.03 -10.62
C PRO A 99 -2.72 -4.73 -9.48
N HIS A 100 -1.55 -4.22 -9.84
CA HIS A 100 -0.50 -3.92 -8.86
C HIS A 100 -0.73 -2.56 -8.15
N ASN A 101 -1.10 -1.54 -8.91
CA ASN A 101 -1.34 -0.19 -8.39
C ASN A 101 -2.57 0.48 -9.02
N LEU A 102 -3.17 1.41 -8.29
CA LEU A 102 -4.16 2.35 -8.80
C LEU A 102 -3.97 3.77 -8.25
N GLN A 103 -4.49 4.75 -8.96
CA GLN A 103 -4.50 6.17 -8.61
C GLN A 103 -5.80 6.82 -9.08
N VAL A 104 -6.47 7.52 -8.17
CA VAL A 104 -7.63 8.36 -8.49
C VAL A 104 -7.13 9.66 -9.13
N GLY A 105 -7.82 10.12 -10.17
CA GLY A 105 -7.55 11.40 -10.84
C GLY A 105 -7.79 12.60 -9.93
N PRO A 106 -7.12 13.76 -10.15
CA PRO A 106 -7.20 14.91 -9.24
C PRO A 106 -8.60 15.48 -9.02
N ASP A 107 -9.52 15.29 -9.97
CA ASP A 107 -10.92 15.71 -9.89
C ASP A 107 -11.83 14.68 -9.18
N GLY A 108 -11.29 13.50 -8.86
CA GLY A 108 -11.97 12.40 -8.21
C GLY A 108 -12.98 11.66 -9.09
N THR A 109 -13.03 11.92 -10.40
CA THR A 109 -14.03 11.36 -11.33
C THR A 109 -13.58 10.06 -12.00
N SER A 110 -12.29 9.76 -11.96
CA SER A 110 -11.70 8.59 -12.58
C SER A 110 -10.74 7.88 -11.63
N VAL A 111 -10.65 6.56 -11.79
CA VAL A 111 -9.62 5.72 -11.15
C VAL A 111 -8.83 5.01 -12.25
N TRP A 112 -7.52 5.10 -12.15
CA TRP A 112 -6.57 4.56 -13.11
C TRP A 112 -5.80 3.43 -12.47
N ALA A 113 -5.70 2.29 -13.12
CA ALA A 113 -4.99 1.12 -12.62
C ALA A 113 -4.07 0.56 -13.71
N VAL A 114 -3.01 -0.10 -13.27
CA VAL A 114 -2.24 -1.00 -14.14
C VAL A 114 -2.85 -2.40 -14.04
N SER A 115 -2.91 -3.11 -15.16
CA SER A 115 -3.19 -4.55 -15.21
C SER A 115 -1.90 -5.26 -15.61
N GLY A 116 -1.29 -5.95 -14.65
CA GLY A 116 0.06 -6.50 -14.77
C GLY A 116 0.18 -7.54 -15.86
N ASP A 117 -0.70 -8.55 -15.84
CA ASP A 117 -0.65 -9.68 -16.78
C ASP A 117 -1.09 -9.28 -18.21
N ALA A 118 -2.01 -8.32 -18.33
CA ALA A 118 -2.50 -7.82 -19.60
C ALA A 118 -1.63 -6.71 -20.23
N ASN A 119 -0.58 -6.24 -19.54
CA ASN A 119 0.22 -5.07 -19.92
C ASN A 119 -0.64 -3.84 -20.28
N ALA A 120 -1.68 -3.56 -19.48
CA ALA A 120 -2.66 -2.53 -19.78
C ALA A 120 -2.68 -1.39 -18.75
N LEU A 121 -2.88 -0.18 -19.23
CA LEU A 121 -3.43 0.94 -18.45
C LEU A 121 -4.97 0.86 -18.55
N VAL A 122 -5.65 0.94 -17.42
CA VAL A 122 -7.10 0.84 -17.29
C VAL A 122 -7.63 2.09 -16.60
N ALA A 123 -8.64 2.74 -17.19
CA ALA A 123 -9.35 3.86 -16.58
C ALA A 123 -10.82 3.50 -16.36
N LEU A 124 -11.31 3.67 -15.14
CA LEU A 124 -12.74 3.54 -14.80
C LEU A 124 -13.32 4.89 -14.39
N ASP A 125 -14.59 5.12 -14.71
CA ASP A 125 -15.37 6.24 -14.17
C ASP A 125 -15.82 5.90 -12.73
N THR A 126 -15.56 6.78 -11.77
CA THR A 126 -15.82 6.51 -10.35
C THR A 126 -17.32 6.58 -9.99
N ALA A 127 -18.14 7.19 -10.83
CA ALA A 127 -19.58 7.33 -10.62
C ALA A 127 -20.38 6.20 -11.28
N THR A 128 -19.89 5.62 -12.37
CA THR A 128 -20.55 4.49 -13.05
C THR A 128 -19.89 3.15 -12.79
N TYR A 129 -18.63 3.13 -12.34
CA TYR A 129 -17.78 1.94 -12.20
C TYR A 129 -17.51 1.23 -13.53
N GLU A 130 -17.80 1.89 -14.66
CA GLU A 130 -17.62 1.35 -15.99
C GLU A 130 -16.25 1.72 -16.56
N LEU A 131 -15.79 0.91 -17.51
CA LEU A 131 -14.57 1.15 -18.27
C LEU A 131 -14.68 2.44 -19.10
N ALA A 132 -13.85 3.42 -18.78
CA ALA A 132 -13.74 4.69 -19.49
C ALA A 132 -12.71 4.63 -20.62
N GLY A 133 -11.64 3.84 -20.45
CA GLY A 133 -10.60 3.68 -21.46
C GLY A 133 -9.56 2.63 -21.09
N THR A 134 -8.85 2.15 -22.11
CA THR A 134 -7.66 1.30 -21.96
C THR A 134 -6.58 1.74 -22.95
N ALA A 135 -5.32 1.49 -22.59
CA ALA A 135 -4.19 1.69 -23.48
C ALA A 135 -3.09 0.64 -23.20
N PRO A 136 -2.32 0.22 -24.21
CA PRO A 136 -1.19 -0.67 -24.00
C PRO A 136 -0.07 0.06 -23.25
N THR A 137 0.56 -0.63 -22.31
CA THR A 137 1.77 -0.20 -21.58
C THR A 137 2.96 -1.05 -22.03
N GLY A 138 4.11 -0.88 -21.37
CA GLY A 138 5.21 -1.84 -21.47
C GLY A 138 4.97 -3.07 -20.58
N PRO A 139 5.85 -4.08 -20.64
CA PRO A 139 5.71 -5.29 -19.84
C PRO A 139 5.91 -5.04 -18.34
N SER A 140 5.16 -5.77 -17.53
CA SER A 140 5.16 -5.67 -16.05
C SER A 140 4.97 -4.23 -15.57
N PRO A 141 3.83 -3.58 -15.92
CA PRO A 141 3.53 -2.25 -15.43
C PRO A 141 3.36 -2.27 -13.90
N ALA A 142 4.10 -1.41 -13.20
CA ALA A 142 4.18 -1.42 -11.74
C ALA A 142 3.27 -0.37 -11.10
N HIS A 143 3.41 0.90 -11.49
CA HIS A 143 2.63 1.99 -10.90
C HIS A 143 2.07 2.92 -11.98
N VAL A 144 0.92 3.53 -11.65
CA VAL A 144 0.30 4.60 -12.44
C VAL A 144 0.12 5.85 -11.59
N VAL A 145 0.47 7.01 -12.14
CA VAL A 145 0.15 8.31 -11.53
C VAL A 145 -0.32 9.31 -12.58
N LEU A 146 -1.06 10.32 -12.14
CA LEU A 146 -1.46 11.45 -12.97
C LEU A 146 -0.64 12.69 -12.62
N SER A 147 -0.47 13.59 -13.59
CA SER A 147 0.00 14.94 -13.30
C SER A 147 -0.99 15.66 -12.37
N PRO A 148 -0.53 16.65 -11.56
CA PRO A 148 -1.41 17.39 -10.65
C PRO A 148 -2.60 18.09 -11.33
N ASP A 149 -2.47 18.46 -12.61
CA ASP A 149 -3.53 19.04 -13.43
C ASP A 149 -4.43 18.00 -14.11
N GLY A 150 -4.15 16.71 -13.94
CA GLY A 150 -4.90 15.59 -14.51
C GLY A 150 -4.72 15.38 -16.02
N GLN A 151 -3.85 16.14 -16.70
CA GLN A 151 -3.72 16.09 -18.16
C GLN A 151 -2.79 14.97 -18.67
N ARG A 152 -1.93 14.43 -17.82
CA ARG A 152 -0.97 13.37 -18.19
C ARG A 152 -1.11 12.17 -17.27
N VAL A 153 -0.94 10.98 -17.83
CA VAL A 153 -0.83 9.71 -17.09
C VAL A 153 0.55 9.13 -17.34
N TYR A 154 1.19 8.66 -16.28
CA TYR A 154 2.53 8.09 -16.30
C TYR A 154 2.48 6.67 -15.73
N VAL A 155 3.05 5.71 -16.45
CA VAL A 155 3.11 4.30 -16.04
C VAL A 155 4.55 3.80 -16.07
N THR A 156 5.05 3.28 -14.97
CA THR A 156 6.35 2.60 -14.91
C THR A 156 6.22 1.15 -15.37
N ASN A 157 7.13 0.72 -16.26
CA ASN A 157 7.16 -0.64 -16.80
C ASN A 157 8.46 -1.32 -16.35
N ALA A 158 8.37 -2.18 -15.34
CA ALA A 158 9.53 -2.79 -14.73
C ALA A 158 10.20 -3.84 -15.63
N GLY A 159 9.45 -4.44 -16.56
CA GLY A 159 9.95 -5.50 -17.43
C GLY A 159 10.90 -5.03 -18.52
N GLU A 160 10.86 -3.74 -18.88
CA GLU A 160 11.66 -3.14 -19.94
C GLU A 160 12.41 -1.87 -19.51
N ASP A 161 12.37 -1.52 -18.22
CA ASP A 161 13.02 -0.33 -17.69
C ASP A 161 12.54 0.97 -18.36
N THR A 162 11.23 1.11 -18.58
CA THR A 162 10.66 2.30 -19.27
C THR A 162 9.55 2.99 -18.49
N LEU A 163 9.26 4.22 -18.89
CA LEU A 163 8.05 4.97 -18.54
C LEU A 163 7.17 5.14 -19.78
N SER A 164 5.89 4.76 -19.69
CA SER A 164 4.87 5.13 -20.68
C SER A 164 4.18 6.43 -20.26
N VAL A 165 4.03 7.37 -21.19
CA VAL A 165 3.37 8.67 -20.98
C VAL A 165 2.16 8.78 -21.89
N PHE A 166 1.02 9.21 -21.36
CA PHE A 166 -0.23 9.37 -22.09
C PHE A 166 -0.85 10.75 -21.84
N ASP A 167 -1.57 11.28 -22.83
CA ASP A 167 -2.63 12.26 -22.62
C ASP A 167 -3.78 11.55 -21.88
N ALA A 168 -4.41 12.21 -20.90
CA ALA A 168 -5.49 11.59 -20.11
C ALA A 168 -6.87 11.70 -20.79
N ASP A 169 -7.12 12.76 -21.56
CA ASP A 169 -8.38 13.00 -22.27
C ASP A 169 -8.15 13.77 -23.60
N PRO A 170 -8.34 13.12 -24.77
CA PRO A 170 -8.57 11.68 -24.93
C PRO A 170 -7.36 10.87 -24.46
N LEU A 171 -7.59 9.62 -24.04
CA LEU A 171 -6.51 8.71 -23.66
C LEU A 171 -5.67 8.32 -24.90
N GLU A 172 -4.50 8.94 -25.05
CA GLU A 172 -3.61 8.75 -26.20
C GLU A 172 -2.14 8.63 -25.78
N PRO A 173 -1.34 7.76 -26.42
CA PRO A 173 0.09 7.64 -26.11
C PRO A 173 0.86 8.88 -26.57
N VAL A 174 1.75 9.36 -25.69
CA VAL A 174 2.59 10.55 -25.92
C VAL A 174 4.06 10.16 -26.10
N ALA A 175 4.60 9.37 -25.19
CA ALA A 175 6.02 9.01 -25.18
C ALA A 175 6.29 7.69 -24.47
N THR A 176 7.44 7.10 -24.79
CA THR A 176 8.09 6.06 -23.99
C THR A 176 9.50 6.55 -23.67
N VAL A 177 9.87 6.51 -22.40
CA VAL A 177 11.14 7.05 -21.90
C VAL A 177 11.93 5.95 -21.24
N ASP A 178 13.21 5.81 -21.62
CA ASP A 178 14.12 4.87 -20.97
C ASP A 178 14.45 5.38 -19.55
N LEU A 179 14.40 4.47 -18.58
CA LEU A 179 14.71 4.72 -17.17
C LEU A 179 15.88 3.85 -16.71
N SER A 180 16.32 4.07 -15.47
CA SER A 180 17.22 3.12 -14.81
C SER A 180 16.50 1.82 -14.44
N ALA A 181 17.28 0.76 -14.22
CA ALA A 181 16.76 -0.59 -14.07
C ALA A 181 15.74 -0.80 -12.93
N GLY A 182 14.65 -1.50 -13.24
CA GLY A 182 13.55 -1.86 -12.35
C GLY A 182 12.73 -0.67 -11.85
N PRO A 183 12.22 0.21 -12.73
CA PRO A 183 11.36 1.31 -12.32
C PRO A 183 10.10 0.76 -11.65
N HIS A 184 9.72 1.35 -10.51
CA HIS A 184 8.62 0.88 -9.70
C HIS A 184 7.73 2.05 -9.28
N GLY A 185 7.78 2.50 -8.03
CA GLY A 185 6.98 3.63 -7.57
C GLY A 185 7.46 4.97 -8.13
N LEU A 186 6.51 5.86 -8.41
CA LEU A 186 6.75 7.20 -8.95
C LEU A 186 5.80 8.23 -8.34
N ARG A 187 6.23 9.50 -8.32
CA ARG A 187 5.40 10.62 -7.86
C ARG A 187 5.78 11.93 -8.58
N PRO A 188 4.81 12.72 -9.07
CA PRO A 188 5.09 14.05 -9.58
C PRO A 188 5.38 15.03 -8.44
N THR A 189 6.22 16.02 -8.68
CA THR A 189 6.35 17.18 -7.79
C THR A 189 5.02 17.92 -7.70
N PRO A 190 4.74 18.65 -6.61
CA PRO A 190 3.45 19.35 -6.44
C PRO A 190 3.13 20.37 -7.55
N ASP A 191 4.16 20.98 -8.15
CA ASP A 191 4.01 21.88 -9.30
C ASP A 191 3.89 21.15 -10.65
N GLY A 192 4.04 19.83 -10.66
CA GLY A 192 3.98 18.97 -11.84
C GLY A 192 5.18 19.09 -12.77
N ALA A 193 6.21 19.86 -12.43
CA ALA A 193 7.35 20.14 -13.32
C ALA A 193 8.32 18.96 -13.44
N ALA A 194 8.35 18.09 -12.42
CA ALA A 194 9.18 16.90 -12.44
C ALA A 194 8.42 15.66 -11.99
N LEU A 195 8.88 14.50 -12.43
CA LEU A 195 8.46 13.19 -11.97
C LEU A 195 9.67 12.51 -11.33
N VAL A 196 9.52 12.03 -10.10
CA VAL A 196 10.56 11.26 -9.39
C VAL A 196 10.16 9.80 -9.43
N ILE A 197 11.10 8.92 -9.81
CA ILE A 197 10.85 7.50 -10.01
C ILE A 197 11.87 6.68 -9.21
N ALA A 198 11.42 5.71 -8.42
CA ALA A 198 12.27 4.73 -7.76
C ALA A 198 12.62 3.58 -8.71
N ASN A 199 13.91 3.25 -8.78
CA ASN A 199 14.45 2.20 -9.63
C ASN A 199 15.02 1.09 -8.76
N THR A 200 14.17 0.13 -8.41
CA THR A 200 14.41 -0.92 -7.42
C THR A 200 15.70 -1.69 -7.69
N SER A 201 15.89 -2.14 -8.93
CA SER A 201 17.05 -2.96 -9.30
C SER A 201 18.34 -2.14 -9.42
N ALA A 202 18.22 -0.85 -9.77
CA ALA A 202 19.37 0.04 -9.93
C ALA A 202 19.87 0.63 -8.60
N GLY A 203 19.03 0.70 -7.56
CA GLY A 203 19.37 1.37 -6.30
C GLY A 203 19.40 2.90 -6.41
N THR A 204 18.63 3.45 -7.35
CA THR A 204 18.60 4.88 -7.68
C THR A 204 17.17 5.42 -7.67
N ILE A 205 17.05 6.75 -7.68
CA ILE A 205 15.88 7.44 -8.21
C ILE A 205 16.25 8.18 -9.50
N ASP A 206 15.33 8.25 -10.46
CA ASP A 206 15.41 9.15 -11.61
C ASP A 206 14.53 10.39 -11.38
N VAL A 207 14.96 11.53 -11.89
CA VAL A 207 14.20 12.79 -11.92
C VAL A 207 13.99 13.18 -13.38
N LEU A 208 12.74 13.11 -13.83
CA LEU A 208 12.32 13.41 -15.20
C LEU A 208 11.67 14.80 -15.27
N ASP A 209 12.05 15.61 -16.26
CA ASP A 209 11.35 16.86 -16.62
C ASP A 209 10.10 16.51 -17.43
N THR A 210 8.93 16.90 -16.93
CA THR A 210 7.63 16.53 -17.53
C THR A 210 7.28 17.33 -18.78
N ALA A 211 7.94 18.48 -19.01
CA ALA A 211 7.72 19.27 -20.20
C ALA A 211 8.50 18.71 -21.40
N THR A 212 9.68 18.11 -21.16
CA THR A 212 10.52 17.53 -22.21
C THR A 212 10.47 16.01 -22.28
N ASN A 213 9.98 15.34 -21.23
CA ASN A 213 10.07 13.88 -21.03
C ASN A 213 11.53 13.39 -21.03
N GLU A 214 12.46 14.18 -20.49
CA GLU A 214 13.87 13.82 -20.38
C GLU A 214 14.26 13.56 -18.92
N VAL A 215 15.01 12.49 -18.68
CA VAL A 215 15.65 12.25 -17.37
C VAL A 215 16.77 13.27 -17.18
N THR A 216 16.62 14.13 -16.18
CA THR A 216 17.54 15.23 -15.86
C THR A 216 18.55 14.88 -14.77
N ALA A 217 18.24 13.89 -13.93
CA ALA A 217 19.13 13.37 -12.91
C ALA A 217 18.85 11.90 -12.60
N THR A 218 19.90 11.18 -12.21
CA THR A 218 19.84 9.83 -11.63
C THR A 218 20.64 9.86 -10.33
N ILE A 219 19.97 9.62 -9.20
CA ILE A 219 20.53 9.83 -7.86
C ILE A 219 20.61 8.48 -7.14
N PRO A 220 21.79 8.02 -6.73
CA PRO A 220 21.93 6.82 -5.89
C PRO A 220 21.29 7.04 -4.51
N VAL A 221 20.44 6.11 -4.07
CA VAL A 221 19.70 6.24 -2.80
C VAL A 221 19.88 5.08 -1.85
N GLY A 222 20.23 3.88 -2.34
CA GLY A 222 20.44 2.70 -1.49
C GLY A 222 19.86 1.43 -2.10
N GLU A 223 19.72 0.40 -1.27
CA GLU A 223 19.29 -0.92 -1.72
C GLU A 223 17.77 -1.02 -1.88
N SER A 224 17.32 -1.47 -3.05
CA SER A 224 15.92 -1.71 -3.40
C SER A 224 14.97 -0.55 -3.06
N PRO A 225 15.14 0.64 -3.67
CA PRO A 225 14.17 1.71 -3.54
C PRO A 225 12.85 1.31 -4.19
N VAL A 226 11.72 1.38 -3.47
CA VAL A 226 10.43 0.85 -3.98
C VAL A 226 9.44 1.95 -4.34
N GLN A 227 9.33 2.98 -3.51
CA GLN A 227 8.38 4.09 -3.70
C GLN A 227 9.02 5.42 -3.30
N VAL A 228 8.47 6.50 -3.86
CA VAL A 228 8.82 7.88 -3.50
C VAL A 228 7.59 8.70 -3.05
N ALA A 229 7.81 9.59 -2.08
CA ALA A 229 6.93 10.71 -1.76
C ALA A 229 7.73 12.01 -1.94
N VAL A 230 7.08 13.11 -2.35
CA VAL A 230 7.77 14.37 -2.68
C VAL A 230 7.04 15.59 -2.12
N ASP A 231 7.79 16.56 -1.59
CA ASP A 231 7.26 17.85 -1.09
C ASP A 231 7.62 19.06 -1.99
N GLY A 232 8.25 18.79 -3.13
CA GLY A 232 8.71 19.79 -4.11
C GLY A 232 10.17 20.20 -3.95
N ARG A 233 10.79 20.00 -2.78
CA ARG A 233 12.24 20.14 -2.59
C ARG A 233 12.91 18.81 -2.31
N TYR A 234 12.30 18.02 -1.45
CA TYR A 234 12.80 16.74 -1.01
C TYR A 234 11.99 15.60 -1.62
N ALA A 235 12.69 14.51 -1.90
CA ALA A 235 12.07 13.20 -2.08
C ALA A 235 12.34 12.34 -0.84
N TYR A 236 11.35 11.58 -0.43
CA TYR A 236 11.45 10.54 0.58
C TYR A 236 11.32 9.19 -0.12
N VAL A 237 12.24 8.28 0.14
CA VAL A 237 12.36 7.02 -0.61
C VAL A 237 12.34 5.84 0.35
N SER A 238 11.43 4.89 0.13
CA SER A 238 11.42 3.63 0.87
C SER A 238 12.51 2.72 0.33
N LEU A 239 13.40 2.24 1.19
CA LEU A 239 14.50 1.33 0.85
C LEU A 239 14.23 -0.02 1.51
N ALA A 240 13.62 -0.94 0.75
CA ALA A 240 13.21 -2.25 1.27
C ALA A 240 14.42 -3.10 1.67
N GLY A 241 15.55 -3.00 0.96
CA GLY A 241 16.74 -3.80 1.21
C GLY A 241 17.39 -3.51 2.57
N SER A 242 17.27 -2.27 3.05
CA SER A 242 17.87 -1.82 4.32
C SER A 242 16.85 -1.57 5.44
N SER A 243 15.55 -1.74 5.19
CA SER A 243 14.47 -1.39 6.13
C SER A 243 14.57 0.06 6.62
N THR A 244 14.76 1.00 5.69
CA THR A 244 14.93 2.43 5.98
C THR A 244 14.12 3.30 5.04
N VAL A 245 13.78 4.50 5.49
CA VAL A 245 13.31 5.59 4.64
C VAL A 245 14.42 6.63 4.52
N ALA A 246 14.81 6.97 3.29
CA ALA A 246 15.82 7.99 2.99
C ALA A 246 15.17 9.33 2.61
N LYS A 247 15.84 10.43 2.92
CA LYS A 247 15.49 11.79 2.48
C LYS A 247 16.56 12.29 1.51
N VAL A 248 16.13 12.76 0.36
CA VAL A 248 16.96 13.25 -0.75
C VAL A 248 16.65 14.71 -0.98
N ASP A 249 17.67 15.59 -1.03
CA ASP A 249 17.52 16.94 -1.57
C ASP A 249 17.65 16.86 -3.09
N LEU A 250 16.56 17.18 -3.81
CA LEU A 250 16.50 17.05 -5.27
C LEU A 250 17.36 18.10 -5.98
N ALA A 251 17.58 19.26 -5.36
CA ALA A 251 18.41 20.32 -5.93
C ALA A 251 19.90 20.00 -5.76
N GLU A 252 20.28 19.43 -4.62
CA GLU A 252 21.66 19.02 -4.32
C GLU A 252 21.99 17.62 -4.85
N GLN A 253 20.97 16.84 -5.23
CA GLN A 253 21.06 15.48 -5.76
C GLN A 253 21.76 14.52 -4.80
N GLU A 254 21.45 14.63 -3.51
CA GLU A 254 22.10 13.84 -2.46
C GLU A 254 21.12 13.36 -1.38
N VAL A 255 21.43 12.19 -0.82
CA VAL A 255 20.77 11.70 0.39
C VAL A 255 21.28 12.48 1.59
N ILE A 256 20.39 13.21 2.26
CA ILE A 256 20.71 14.11 3.38
C ILE A 256 20.25 13.58 4.74
N GLY A 257 19.49 12.47 4.76
CA GLY A 257 18.99 11.86 5.99
C GLY A 257 18.40 10.49 5.74
N SER A 258 18.25 9.72 6.81
CA SER A 258 17.61 8.42 6.77
C SER A 258 17.07 8.05 8.15
N VAL A 259 16.01 7.26 8.18
CA VAL A 259 15.42 6.72 9.41
C VAL A 259 15.14 5.22 9.24
N PRO A 260 15.52 4.36 10.21
CA PRO A 260 15.12 2.96 10.19
C PRO A 260 13.64 2.80 10.54
N VAL A 261 13.00 1.82 9.92
CA VAL A 261 11.62 1.39 10.23
C VAL A 261 11.59 -0.07 10.68
N SER A 262 10.42 -0.58 11.05
CA SER A 262 10.29 -1.87 11.75
C SER A 262 10.52 -3.10 10.84
N ALA A 263 10.24 -2.96 9.54
CA ALA A 263 10.34 -3.99 8.52
C ALA A 263 10.60 -3.35 7.14
N PRO A 264 11.00 -4.11 6.10
CA PRO A 264 11.12 -3.61 4.74
C PRO A 264 9.94 -2.72 4.31
N PRO A 265 10.15 -1.41 4.08
CA PRO A 265 9.06 -0.51 3.71
C PRO A 265 8.74 -0.56 2.23
N VAL A 266 7.48 -0.31 1.87
CA VAL A 266 7.04 -0.20 0.48
C VAL A 266 6.41 1.16 0.17
N GLN A 267 5.11 1.38 0.36
CA GLN A 267 4.52 2.67 0.00
C GLN A 267 4.79 3.72 1.09
N LEU A 268 5.15 4.92 0.62
CA LEU A 268 5.22 6.12 1.45
C LEU A 268 4.07 7.05 1.11
N TYR A 269 3.58 7.79 2.10
CA TYR A 269 2.60 8.86 1.88
C TYR A 269 2.91 10.06 2.77
N LEU A 270 3.12 11.22 2.17
CA LEU A 270 3.34 12.48 2.88
C LEU A 270 2.00 13.20 3.07
N THR A 271 1.72 13.69 4.28
CA THR A 271 0.52 14.51 4.54
C THR A 271 0.54 15.78 3.70
N ALA A 272 -0.64 16.33 3.41
CA ALA A 272 -0.76 17.51 2.55
C ALA A 272 -0.04 18.74 3.13
N ASP A 273 0.02 18.83 4.46
CA ASP A 273 0.77 19.85 5.18
C ASP A 273 2.30 19.61 5.25
N GLY A 274 2.77 18.45 4.78
CA GLY A 274 4.18 18.07 4.78
C GLY A 274 4.77 17.76 6.15
N THR A 275 3.95 17.66 7.20
CA THR A 275 4.43 17.50 8.59
C THR A 275 4.63 16.05 9.00
N ARG A 276 4.02 15.09 8.30
CA ARG A 276 4.13 13.65 8.61
C ARG A 276 4.30 12.83 7.35
N LEU A 277 5.25 11.90 7.40
CA LEU A 277 5.44 10.88 6.38
C LEU A 277 5.04 9.52 6.96
N LEU A 278 4.09 8.86 6.32
CA LEU A 278 3.69 7.50 6.65
C LEU A 278 4.52 6.50 5.83
N SER A 279 4.97 5.44 6.48
CA SER A 279 5.67 4.30 5.88
C SER A 279 4.93 3.01 6.18
N ALA A 280 4.46 2.31 5.14
CA ALA A 280 3.96 0.96 5.25
C ALA A 280 5.12 -0.03 5.35
N ASP A 281 5.33 -0.58 6.54
CA ASP A 281 6.47 -1.45 6.86
C ASP A 281 6.08 -2.91 6.57
N GLN A 282 6.03 -3.23 5.29
CA GLN A 282 5.43 -4.47 4.75
C GLN A 282 6.07 -5.75 5.27
N GLY A 283 7.40 -5.81 5.32
CA GLY A 283 8.11 -7.08 5.47
C GLY A 283 7.93 -8.00 4.25
N THR A 284 8.06 -9.31 4.48
CA THR A 284 8.00 -10.35 3.44
C THR A 284 6.89 -11.34 3.74
N GLU A 285 6.43 -12.13 2.78
CA GLU A 285 5.40 -13.15 3.01
C GLU A 285 5.75 -14.12 4.15
N ASP A 286 7.01 -14.56 4.24
CA ASP A 286 7.49 -15.45 5.33
C ASP A 286 7.65 -14.76 6.70
N ALA A 287 7.70 -13.43 6.71
CA ALA A 287 7.96 -12.61 7.90
C ALA A 287 7.27 -11.25 7.71
N PRO A 288 5.92 -11.25 7.72
CA PRO A 288 5.16 -10.05 7.41
C PRO A 288 5.39 -9.02 8.52
N GLY A 289 5.61 -7.78 8.11
CA GLY A 289 5.47 -6.65 9.01
C GLY A 289 3.99 -6.40 9.31
N ASP A 290 3.74 -5.61 10.33
CA ASP A 290 2.41 -5.39 10.89
C ASP A 290 2.25 -3.95 11.40
N THR A 291 3.01 -3.01 10.83
CA THR A 291 3.00 -1.62 11.30
C THR A 291 3.05 -0.58 10.19
N LEU A 292 2.40 0.54 10.49
CA LEU A 292 2.57 1.82 9.80
C LEU A 292 3.45 2.74 10.67
N SER A 293 4.63 3.12 10.19
CA SER A 293 5.48 4.10 10.86
C SER A 293 5.07 5.52 10.50
N VAL A 294 4.98 6.40 11.50
CA VAL A 294 4.78 7.85 11.35
C VAL A 294 6.11 8.54 11.57
N ILE A 295 6.61 9.23 10.55
CA ILE A 295 7.95 9.84 10.51
C ILE A 295 7.81 11.37 10.44
N ASP A 296 8.57 12.08 11.26
CA ASP A 296 8.80 13.52 11.10
C ASP A 296 9.77 13.74 9.92
N PRO A 297 9.32 14.39 8.82
CA PRO A 297 10.14 14.58 7.63
C PRO A 297 11.29 15.59 7.83
N GLU A 298 11.21 16.49 8.81
CA GLU A 298 12.27 17.46 9.11
C GLU A 298 13.42 16.79 9.87
N SER A 299 13.09 16.10 10.97
CA SER A 299 14.12 15.46 11.83
C SER A 299 14.53 14.06 11.38
N MET A 300 13.76 13.43 10.48
CA MET A 300 13.92 12.03 10.08
C MET A 300 13.92 11.09 11.28
N THR A 301 12.89 11.21 12.12
CA THR A 301 12.67 10.34 13.29
C THR A 301 11.27 9.71 13.26
N VAL A 302 11.15 8.47 13.74
CA VAL A 302 9.85 7.81 13.91
C VAL A 302 9.19 8.37 15.17
N GLU A 303 8.04 9.03 15.02
CA GLU A 303 7.26 9.60 16.10
C GLU A 303 6.23 8.62 16.68
N ALA A 304 5.71 7.72 15.84
CA ALA A 304 4.78 6.68 16.23
C ALA A 304 4.88 5.45 15.34
N THR A 305 4.44 4.31 15.87
CA THR A 305 4.30 3.05 15.13
C THR A 305 2.89 2.53 15.41
N ILE A 306 2.08 2.41 14.38
CA ILE A 306 0.65 2.09 14.47
C ILE A 306 0.45 0.65 13.99
N PRO A 307 -0.14 -0.26 14.79
CA PRO A 307 -0.40 -1.62 14.36
C PRO A 307 -1.38 -1.70 13.18
N THR A 308 -1.11 -2.56 12.21
CA THR A 308 -1.97 -2.86 11.05
C THR A 308 -2.29 -4.35 11.00
N GLY A 309 -2.88 -4.83 9.90
CA GLY A 309 -2.80 -6.24 9.53
C GLY A 309 -1.43 -6.60 8.95
N ALA A 310 -1.25 -7.87 8.61
CA ALA A 310 -0.02 -8.42 8.06
C ALA A 310 0.26 -7.90 6.63
N GLY A 311 1.49 -7.45 6.41
CA GLY A 311 1.95 -6.93 5.13
C GLY A 311 1.35 -5.59 4.75
N PRO A 312 1.45 -4.54 5.59
CA PRO A 312 1.02 -3.22 5.18
C PRO A 312 1.78 -2.82 3.91
N HIS A 313 1.07 -2.53 2.82
CA HIS A 313 1.69 -2.27 1.51
C HIS A 313 1.39 -0.85 1.03
N GLY A 314 0.15 -0.62 0.59
CA GLY A 314 -0.32 0.67 0.09
C GLY A 314 -0.85 1.55 1.22
N VAL A 315 -0.63 2.86 1.12
CA VAL A 315 -1.12 3.86 2.09
C VAL A 315 -1.75 5.02 1.34
N VAL A 316 -2.92 5.46 1.79
CA VAL A 316 -3.53 6.73 1.34
C VAL A 316 -4.12 7.49 2.52
N ILE A 317 -4.01 8.81 2.46
CA ILE A 317 -4.57 9.76 3.42
C ILE A 317 -5.62 10.59 2.67
N GLU A 318 -6.78 10.86 3.28
CA GLU A 318 -7.76 11.80 2.73
C GLU A 318 -7.33 13.25 2.94
N PRO A 319 -7.85 14.22 2.16
CA PRO A 319 -7.37 15.61 2.16
C PRO A 319 -7.41 16.37 3.49
N SER A 320 -8.09 15.86 4.52
CA SER A 320 -8.11 16.45 5.86
C SER A 320 -6.98 15.97 6.79
N ASP A 321 -6.14 15.03 6.35
CA ASP A 321 -5.04 14.43 7.13
C ASP A 321 -5.48 13.79 8.48
N GLN A 322 -6.73 13.32 8.57
CA GLN A 322 -7.33 12.74 9.78
C GLN A 322 -7.47 11.22 9.76
N ARG A 323 -7.58 10.61 8.58
CA ARG A 323 -7.65 9.16 8.39
C ARG A 323 -6.52 8.69 7.47
N ALA A 324 -6.14 7.44 7.61
CA ALA A 324 -5.36 6.76 6.60
C ALA A 324 -5.96 5.38 6.38
N TRP A 325 -5.84 4.88 5.16
CA TRP A 325 -6.17 3.51 4.81
C TRP A 325 -4.91 2.81 4.35
N VAL A 326 -4.71 1.61 4.87
CA VAL A 326 -3.51 0.81 4.62
C VAL A 326 -3.94 -0.57 4.15
N THR A 327 -3.55 -0.97 2.96
CA THR A 327 -3.77 -2.35 2.50
C THR A 327 -2.85 -3.30 3.24
N ASN A 328 -3.38 -4.43 3.69
CA ASN A 328 -2.64 -5.50 4.36
C ASN A 328 -2.54 -6.69 3.39
N MET A 329 -1.49 -6.71 2.57
CA MET A 329 -1.32 -7.59 1.41
C MET A 329 -1.40 -9.08 1.79
N TYR A 330 -0.89 -9.46 2.97
CA TYR A 330 -0.89 -10.87 3.39
C TYR A 330 -2.13 -11.28 4.20
N ASP A 331 -3.04 -10.33 4.48
CA ASP A 331 -4.25 -10.54 5.29
C ASP A 331 -5.56 -10.39 4.50
N GLY A 332 -5.54 -9.86 3.27
CA GLY A 332 -6.77 -9.63 2.49
C GLY A 332 -7.68 -8.55 3.09
N THR A 333 -7.09 -7.55 3.77
CA THR A 333 -7.83 -6.51 4.48
C THR A 333 -7.25 -5.11 4.25
N VAL A 334 -8.00 -4.08 4.63
CA VAL A 334 -7.57 -2.69 4.74
C VAL A 334 -7.69 -2.23 6.20
N SER A 335 -6.60 -1.73 6.79
CA SER A 335 -6.62 -1.06 8.09
C SER A 335 -7.08 0.38 7.92
N VAL A 336 -8.02 0.84 8.76
CA VAL A 336 -8.43 2.25 8.85
C VAL A 336 -7.79 2.86 10.09
N VAL A 337 -6.96 3.88 9.91
CA VAL A 337 -6.17 4.52 10.95
C VAL A 337 -6.70 5.92 11.24
N ASP A 338 -6.90 6.26 12.51
CA ASP A 338 -7.12 7.63 12.97
C ASP A 338 -5.76 8.29 13.22
N LEU A 339 -5.40 9.27 12.39
CA LEU A 339 -4.13 9.99 12.50
C LEU A 339 -4.12 11.04 13.62
N THR A 340 -5.25 11.32 14.26
CA THR A 340 -5.30 12.20 15.43
C THR A 340 -4.92 11.45 16.71
N THR A 341 -5.33 10.18 16.80
CA THR A 341 -5.01 9.30 17.94
C THR A 341 -3.84 8.35 17.68
N ASN A 342 -3.41 8.21 16.42
CA ASN A 342 -2.45 7.20 15.96
C ASN A 342 -2.90 5.77 16.30
N GLU A 343 -4.17 5.46 16.04
CA GLU A 343 -4.77 4.16 16.33
C GLU A 343 -5.48 3.59 15.10
N THR A 344 -5.37 2.28 14.91
CA THR A 344 -6.23 1.56 13.97
C THR A 344 -7.62 1.41 14.56
N VAL A 345 -8.61 2.01 13.90
CA VAL A 345 -10.00 2.12 14.37
C VAL A 345 -10.93 1.12 13.70
N ALA A 346 -10.55 0.57 12.56
CA ALA A 346 -11.29 -0.49 11.88
C ALA A 346 -10.38 -1.33 10.97
N THR A 347 -10.90 -2.50 10.58
CA THR A 347 -10.29 -3.37 9.57
C THR A 347 -11.39 -3.84 8.62
N VAL A 348 -11.22 -3.60 7.33
CA VAL A 348 -12.21 -3.89 6.28
C VAL A 348 -11.72 -5.06 5.44
N PRO A 349 -12.44 -6.20 5.37
CA PRO A 349 -12.12 -7.28 4.43
C PRO A 349 -12.30 -6.83 2.99
N VAL A 350 -11.36 -7.18 2.11
CA VAL A 350 -11.37 -6.88 0.67
C VAL A 350 -11.09 -8.16 -0.12
N GLY A 351 -10.40 -8.08 -1.27
CA GLY A 351 -9.96 -9.23 -2.05
C GLY A 351 -8.59 -9.76 -1.63
N ASP A 352 -8.11 -10.75 -2.39
CA ASP A 352 -6.80 -11.38 -2.17
C ASP A 352 -5.65 -10.45 -2.61
N LYS A 353 -4.57 -10.43 -1.82
CA LYS A 353 -3.42 -9.52 -1.95
C LYS A 353 -3.81 -8.07 -2.30
N PRO A 354 -4.47 -7.34 -1.38
CA PRO A 354 -4.69 -5.92 -1.60
C PRO A 354 -3.36 -5.19 -1.61
N ASN A 355 -3.08 -4.48 -2.70
CA ASN A 355 -1.80 -3.85 -2.98
C ASN A 355 -1.99 -2.33 -3.08
N GLY A 356 -2.08 -1.75 -4.28
CA GLY A 356 -2.33 -0.32 -4.47
C GLY A 356 -3.62 0.18 -3.86
N ILE A 357 -3.60 1.42 -3.35
CA ILE A 357 -4.75 2.07 -2.75
C ILE A 357 -4.77 3.57 -3.08
N SER A 358 -5.95 4.12 -3.34
CA SER A 358 -6.15 5.55 -3.56
C SER A 358 -7.51 6.01 -3.04
N TYR A 359 -7.67 7.31 -2.86
CA TYR A 359 -8.86 7.93 -2.32
C TYR A 359 -9.47 8.92 -3.31
N SER A 360 -10.79 8.91 -3.43
CA SER A 360 -11.60 9.93 -4.08
C SER A 360 -12.40 10.70 -3.03
N SER A 361 -12.41 12.03 -3.12
CA SER A 361 -13.30 12.85 -2.31
C SER A 361 -14.78 12.71 -2.69
N GLN A 362 -15.08 12.04 -3.81
CA GLN A 362 -16.44 11.75 -4.23
C GLN A 362 -16.96 10.53 -3.45
N PRO A 363 -18.09 10.66 -2.73
CA PRO A 363 -18.74 9.51 -2.13
C PRO A 363 -19.17 8.49 -3.20
N PRO A 364 -19.22 7.21 -2.85
CA PRO A 364 -19.59 6.19 -3.81
C PRO A 364 -21.05 6.39 -4.26
N THR A 365 -21.29 6.21 -5.55
CA THR A 365 -22.65 6.15 -6.10
C THR A 365 -23.23 4.75 -5.95
N SER A 366 -24.55 4.62 -6.14
CA SER A 366 -25.20 3.32 -6.17
C SER A 366 -24.66 2.45 -7.32
N ALA A 367 -24.07 1.31 -6.98
CA ALA A 367 -23.55 0.33 -7.92
C ALA A 367 -24.02 -1.08 -7.59
N PRO A 368 -23.96 -2.01 -8.54
CA PRO A 368 -24.03 -3.43 -8.19
C PRO A 368 -22.87 -3.79 -7.27
N ALA A 369 -23.13 -4.67 -6.30
CA ALA A 369 -22.11 -5.14 -5.35
C ALA A 369 -20.91 -5.82 -6.04
N SER A 370 -21.12 -6.34 -7.26
CA SER A 370 -20.06 -6.83 -8.12
C SER A 370 -20.35 -6.49 -9.58
N SER A 371 -19.30 -6.25 -10.35
CA SER A 371 -19.35 -6.03 -11.80
C SER A 371 -18.08 -6.60 -12.45
N GLU A 372 -18.08 -6.69 -13.77
CA GLU A 372 -16.95 -7.21 -14.55
C GLU A 372 -16.67 -6.25 -15.71
N VAL A 373 -15.41 -5.91 -15.91
CA VAL A 373 -14.93 -5.18 -17.08
C VAL A 373 -14.11 -6.11 -17.97
N THR A 374 -14.06 -5.81 -19.27
CA THR A 374 -13.21 -6.55 -20.21
C THR A 374 -12.03 -5.67 -20.60
N VAL A 375 -10.86 -5.99 -20.05
CA VAL A 375 -9.60 -5.35 -20.41
C VAL A 375 -8.96 -6.16 -21.56
N PRO A 376 -8.53 -5.51 -22.66
CA PRO A 376 -7.77 -6.20 -23.70
C PRO A 376 -6.43 -6.72 -23.16
N ASP A 377 -6.05 -7.92 -23.58
CA ASP A 377 -4.71 -8.47 -23.32
C ASP A 377 -3.72 -7.93 -24.37
N TYR A 378 -2.88 -6.98 -23.96
CA TYR A 378 -1.84 -6.40 -24.80
C TYR A 378 -0.50 -7.18 -24.71
N ALA A 379 -0.37 -8.12 -23.78
CA ALA A 379 0.85 -8.93 -23.64
C ALA A 379 1.03 -9.87 -24.83
N THR A 380 -0.06 -10.49 -25.31
CA THR A 380 -0.01 -11.41 -26.45
C THR A 380 0.08 -10.73 -27.81
N GLU A 381 -0.37 -9.47 -27.94
CA GLU A 381 -0.28 -8.72 -29.20
C GLU A 381 1.15 -8.27 -29.53
N ALA A 382 1.99 -8.03 -28.52
CA ALA A 382 3.39 -7.61 -28.69
C ALA A 382 4.28 -8.71 -29.31
N GLU A 383 4.02 -10.00 -29.03
CA GLU A 383 4.79 -11.12 -29.58
C GLU A 383 4.48 -11.43 -31.06
N GLY A 384 3.36 -10.93 -31.59
CA GLY A 384 2.93 -11.18 -32.98
C GLY A 384 3.66 -10.36 -34.05
N GLY A 385 4.50 -9.39 -33.67
CA GLY A 385 5.11 -8.41 -34.58
C GLY A 385 6.43 -8.82 -35.27
N HIS A 386 6.94 -10.04 -35.03
CA HIS A 386 8.27 -10.48 -35.52
C HIS A 386 8.25 -11.59 -36.58
N GLU A 387 7.16 -11.76 -37.33
CA GLU A 387 7.17 -12.59 -38.55
C GLU A 387 6.77 -11.79 -39.80
N GLY A 388 7.78 -11.30 -40.54
CA GLY A 388 7.67 -11.14 -41.98
C GLY A 388 8.23 -9.85 -42.58
N HIS A 389 9.53 -9.82 -42.87
CA HIS A 389 10.08 -9.27 -44.12
C HIS A 389 11.39 -9.95 -44.54
#